data_AF-A0A1D2N6D6-F1
#
_entry.id   AF-A0A1D2N6D6-F1
#
_cell.length_a   1.000
_cell.length_b   1.000
_cell.length_c   1.000
_cell.angle_alpha   90.00
_cell.angle_beta   90.00
_cell.angle_gamma   90.00
#
_symmetry.space_group_name_H-M   'P 1'
#
loop_
_entity.id
_entity.type
_entity.pdbx_description
1 polymer ?
#
loop_
_entity_poly.entity_id
_entity_poly.type
_entity_poly.pdbx_seq_one_letter_code
_entity_poly.pdbx_strand_id
1 'polypeptide(L)'
;MLMIKEILILALIYYWFIAVSAAEVIKTKPCKKGRDLDVKSEVHEVSISPCPNGGSCELYRGENATITVKFTPTEVPAISTSCKVKSKLAWVSKIEMDFGGISSNACDYMACPIQPNVENVFNATFFVSKMWPIGTYPLKLRIQEKGGPRRVFVCQLFKLNLADQPADNVVF
;
A
#
# COMPACT_ATOMS: atom_id res chain seq x y z
N MET A 1 -14.02 -31.95 -34.87
CA MET A 1 -13.67 -32.36 -33.49
C MET A 1 -12.52 -31.53 -32.86
N LEU A 2 -11.58 -30.97 -33.64
CA LEU A 2 -10.53 -30.09 -33.09
C LEU A 2 -11.03 -28.75 -32.52
N MET A 3 -12.05 -28.13 -33.12
CA MET A 3 -12.52 -26.79 -32.68
C MET A 3 -13.15 -26.76 -31.28
N ILE A 4 -13.78 -27.84 -30.82
CA ILE A 4 -14.44 -27.89 -29.49
C ILE A 4 -13.40 -27.94 -28.37
N LYS A 5 -12.24 -28.55 -28.63
CA LYS A 5 -11.17 -28.71 -27.65
C LYS A 5 -10.46 -27.39 -27.35
N GLU A 6 -10.22 -26.58 -28.39
CA GLU A 6 -9.64 -25.22 -28.28
C GLU A 6 -10.57 -24.28 -27.48
N ILE A 7 -11.88 -24.34 -27.73
CA ILE A 7 -12.87 -23.53 -27.02
C ILE A 7 -12.95 -23.91 -25.53
N LEU A 8 -12.88 -25.21 -25.21
CA LEU A 8 -12.84 -25.69 -23.82
C LEU A 8 -11.57 -25.25 -23.09
N ILE A 9 -10.42 -25.26 -23.76
CA ILE A 9 -9.14 -24.82 -23.19
C ILE A 9 -9.18 -23.30 -22.92
N LEU A 10 -9.69 -22.51 -23.87
CA LEU A 10 -9.85 -21.06 -23.69
C LEU A 10 -10.85 -20.72 -22.57
N ALA A 11 -11.95 -21.47 -22.44
CA ALA A 11 -12.91 -21.29 -21.36
C ALA A 11 -12.31 -21.65 -19.99
N LEU A 12 -11.46 -22.68 -19.91
CA LEU A 12 -10.76 -23.05 -18.67
C LEU A 12 -9.68 -22.02 -18.29
N ILE A 13 -8.95 -21.46 -19.26
CA ILE A 13 -7.98 -20.38 -19.04
C ILE A 13 -8.71 -19.11 -18.57
N TYR A 14 -9.86 -18.80 -19.17
CA TYR A 14 -10.69 -17.66 -18.76
C TYR A 14 -11.22 -17.85 -17.33
N TYR A 15 -11.69 -19.05 -16.97
CA TYR A 15 -12.17 -19.36 -15.63
C TYR A 15 -11.07 -19.27 -14.56
N TRP A 16 -9.83 -19.62 -14.91
CA TRP A 16 -8.68 -19.48 -14.01
C TRP A 16 -8.26 -18.02 -13.77
N PHE A 17 -8.60 -17.12 -14.70
CA PHE A 17 -8.29 -15.69 -14.59
C PHE A 17 -9.26 -14.89 -13.70
N ILE A 18 -10.39 -15.47 -13.27
CA ILE A 18 -11.43 -14.77 -12.47
C ILE A 18 -11.11 -14.78 -10.97
N ALA A 19 -9.88 -15.07 -10.55
CA ALA A 19 -9.41 -14.69 -9.21
C ALA A 19 -9.26 -13.15 -9.14
N VAL A 20 -10.39 -12.44 -9.16
CA VAL A 20 -10.48 -10.99 -9.02
C VAL A 20 -10.04 -10.64 -7.61
N SER A 21 -8.80 -10.17 -7.46
CA SER A 21 -8.35 -9.55 -6.23
C SER A 21 -9.13 -8.25 -6.03
N ALA A 22 -10.03 -8.23 -5.05
CA ALA A 22 -10.73 -7.01 -4.66
C ALA A 22 -9.74 -6.07 -3.96
N ALA A 23 -9.26 -5.07 -4.70
CA ALA A 23 -8.60 -3.91 -4.13
C ALA A 23 -9.68 -2.94 -3.64
N GLU A 24 -9.55 -2.46 -2.40
CA GLU A 24 -10.57 -1.62 -1.81
C GLU A 24 -10.00 -0.32 -1.26
N VAL A 25 -10.72 0.77 -1.50
CA VAL A 25 -10.39 2.11 -0.98
C VAL A 25 -10.69 2.15 0.51
N ILE A 26 -9.66 2.33 1.32
CA ILE A 26 -9.78 2.36 2.76
C ILE A 26 -9.96 3.78 3.28
N LYS A 27 -10.66 3.92 4.41
CA LYS A 27 -10.80 5.20 5.10
C LYS A 27 -9.49 5.57 5.80
N THR A 28 -8.84 6.63 5.35
CA THR A 28 -7.62 7.17 5.98
C THR A 28 -7.87 8.51 6.65
N LYS A 29 -6.95 8.90 7.53
CA LYS A 29 -6.92 10.22 8.16
C LYS A 29 -5.55 10.86 7.91
N PRO A 30 -5.49 12.14 7.53
CA PRO A 30 -4.21 12.84 7.42
C PRO A 30 -3.55 12.93 8.80
N CYS A 31 -2.23 12.91 8.81
CA CYS A 31 -1.44 13.14 10.02
C CYS A 31 -1.64 14.58 10.54
N LYS A 32 -1.62 14.75 11.88
CA LYS A 32 -1.91 16.05 12.52
C LYS A 32 -0.84 16.51 13.53
N LYS A 33 0.43 16.08 13.37
CA LYS A 33 1.49 16.38 14.34
C LYS A 33 2.80 16.79 13.68
N GLY A 34 3.42 17.86 14.19
CA GLY A 34 4.75 18.30 13.81
C GLY A 34 4.92 18.50 12.30
N ARG A 35 6.01 17.98 11.73
CA ARG A 35 6.31 18.07 10.29
C ARG A 35 5.34 17.33 9.38
N ASP A 36 4.40 16.57 9.95
CA ASP A 36 3.38 15.86 9.19
C ASP A 36 2.12 16.70 8.93
N LEU A 37 2.10 17.95 9.40
CA LEU A 37 1.03 18.92 9.12
C LEU A 37 1.20 19.58 7.74
N ASP A 38 2.43 19.77 7.29
CA ASP A 38 2.76 20.44 6.03
C ASP A 38 3.03 19.41 4.94
N VAL A 39 1.97 18.73 4.52
CA VAL A 39 2.01 17.72 3.45
C VAL A 39 2.01 18.43 2.09
N LYS A 40 3.06 18.20 1.30
CA LYS A 40 3.32 18.83 0.00
C LYS A 40 2.71 18.07 -1.18
N SER A 41 1.58 17.43 -0.96
CA SER A 41 0.81 16.75 -2.00
C SER A 41 -0.67 16.68 -1.64
N GLU A 42 -1.49 16.54 -2.67
CA GLU A 42 -2.87 16.12 -2.55
C GLU A 42 -2.94 14.60 -2.61
N VAL A 43 -3.47 13.94 -1.58
CA VAL A 43 -3.66 12.48 -1.56
C VAL A 43 -5.08 12.18 -2.02
N HIS A 44 -5.21 11.51 -3.16
CA HIS A 44 -6.48 11.21 -3.81
C HIS A 44 -7.11 9.95 -3.23
N GLU A 45 -6.31 8.89 -3.11
CA GLU A 45 -6.81 7.57 -2.78
C GLU A 45 -5.74 6.77 -2.03
N VAL A 46 -6.19 5.98 -1.05
CA VAL A 46 -5.40 4.92 -0.44
C VAL A 46 -6.23 3.65 -0.47
N SER A 47 -5.70 2.61 -1.09
CA SER A 47 -6.35 1.30 -1.21
C SER A 47 -5.42 0.18 -0.78
N ILE A 48 -6.03 -0.92 -0.32
CA ILE A 48 -5.32 -2.12 0.13
C ILE A 48 -5.92 -3.33 -0.56
N SER A 49 -5.07 -4.26 -0.97
CA SER A 49 -5.44 -5.51 -1.64
C SER A 49 -4.60 -6.68 -1.12
N PRO A 50 -5.17 -7.85 -0.84
CA PRO A 50 -6.60 -8.14 -0.80
C PRO A 50 -7.25 -7.46 0.41
N CYS A 51 -8.50 -7.01 0.26
CA CYS A 51 -9.26 -6.43 1.36
C CYS A 51 -10.73 -6.83 1.23
N PRO A 52 -11.15 -7.97 1.81
CA PRO A 52 -12.40 -8.61 1.42
C PRO A 52 -13.70 -7.95 1.95
N ASN A 53 -13.65 -6.92 2.82
CA ASN A 53 -14.82 -6.58 3.67
C ASN A 53 -15.14 -5.09 3.95
N GLY A 54 -14.56 -4.10 3.28
CA GLY A 54 -14.98 -2.68 3.22
C GLY A 54 -15.15 -1.82 4.46
N GLY A 55 -15.18 -2.40 5.65
CA GLY A 55 -15.24 -1.66 6.92
C GLY A 55 -13.87 -1.54 7.56
N SER A 56 -13.26 -2.68 7.83
CA SER A 56 -11.96 -2.79 8.47
C SER A 56 -11.13 -3.80 7.68
N CYS A 57 -10.09 -3.32 7.01
CA CYS A 57 -9.30 -4.17 6.14
C CYS A 57 -8.64 -5.28 6.94
N GLU A 58 -9.14 -6.50 6.76
CA GLU A 58 -8.64 -7.70 7.41
C GLU A 58 -7.68 -8.41 6.48
N LEU A 59 -6.44 -8.56 6.93
CA LEU A 59 -5.38 -9.24 6.22
C LEU A 59 -5.02 -10.52 6.96
N TYR A 60 -4.82 -11.58 6.20
CA TYR A 60 -4.43 -12.85 6.78
C TYR A 60 -2.92 -12.99 6.90
N ARG A 61 -2.48 -13.54 8.03
CA ARG A 61 -1.08 -13.85 8.26
C ARG A 61 -0.64 -14.98 7.32
N GLY A 62 0.54 -14.82 6.73
CA GLY A 62 1.11 -15.74 5.75
C GLY A 62 0.80 -15.36 4.30
N GLU A 63 0.13 -14.23 4.06
CA GLU A 63 -0.20 -13.74 2.72
C GLU A 63 0.50 -12.42 2.39
N ASN A 64 0.56 -12.11 1.10
CA ASN A 64 1.01 -10.81 0.62
C ASN A 64 -0.17 -9.84 0.55
N ALA A 65 0.06 -8.62 1.01
CA ALA A 65 -0.86 -7.51 0.85
C ALA A 65 -0.15 -6.34 0.18
N THR A 66 -0.92 -5.53 -0.52
CA THR A 66 -0.45 -4.44 -1.36
C THR A 66 -1.16 -3.17 -0.95
N ILE A 67 -0.38 -2.14 -0.58
CA ILE A 67 -0.87 -0.79 -0.35
C ILE A 67 -0.65 0.01 -1.62
N THR A 68 -1.72 0.61 -2.13
CA THR A 68 -1.69 1.55 -3.24
C THR A 68 -2.07 2.94 -2.77
N VAL A 69 -1.28 3.96 -3.13
CA VAL A 69 -1.58 5.37 -2.86
C VAL A 69 -1.47 6.16 -4.14
N LYS A 70 -2.53 6.89 -4.47
CA LYS A 70 -2.52 7.89 -5.55
C LYS A 70 -2.41 9.27 -4.94
N PHE A 71 -1.42 10.04 -5.35
CA PHE A 71 -1.19 11.39 -4.84
C PHE A 71 -0.56 12.29 -5.89
N THR A 72 -0.85 13.58 -5.82
CA THR A 72 -0.29 14.60 -6.72
C THR A 72 0.56 15.58 -5.91
N PRO A 73 1.90 15.56 -6.05
CA PRO A 73 2.81 16.48 -5.39
C PRO A 73 2.57 17.92 -5.84
N THR A 74 2.40 18.85 -4.90
CA THR A 74 2.20 20.27 -5.20
C THR A 74 3.52 21.05 -5.18
N GLU A 75 4.48 20.62 -4.35
CA GLU A 75 5.81 21.23 -4.26
C GLU A 75 6.89 20.14 -4.32
N VAL A 76 7.83 20.25 -5.26
CA VAL A 76 9.03 19.40 -5.32
C VAL A 76 10.30 20.26 -5.34
N PRO A 77 11.49 19.73 -5.01
CA PRO A 77 12.74 20.48 -5.13
C PRO A 77 12.95 20.94 -6.59
N ALA A 78 13.44 22.17 -6.78
CA ALA A 78 13.74 22.73 -8.10
C ALA A 78 14.79 21.93 -8.91
N ILE A 79 15.60 21.11 -8.22
CA ILE A 79 16.52 20.15 -8.83
C ILE A 79 15.84 18.78 -8.78
N SER A 80 14.90 18.56 -9.68
CA SER A 80 14.08 17.34 -9.77
C SER A 80 14.91 16.09 -10.07
N THR A 81 16.14 16.22 -10.58
CA THR A 81 17.02 15.09 -10.94
C THR A 81 17.52 14.26 -9.74
N SER A 82 17.39 14.74 -8.50
CA SER A 82 17.97 14.09 -7.31
C SER A 82 17.01 13.94 -6.12
N CYS A 83 15.72 14.20 -6.30
CA CYS A 83 14.72 14.01 -5.24
C CYS A 83 14.57 12.51 -4.92
N LYS A 84 15.46 12.01 -4.06
CA LYS A 84 15.38 10.66 -3.50
C LYS A 84 14.25 10.67 -2.50
N VAL A 85 13.41 9.64 -2.52
CA VAL A 85 12.21 9.58 -1.68
C VAL A 85 12.28 8.34 -0.82
N LYS A 86 11.88 8.48 0.43
CA LYS A 86 11.79 7.36 1.37
C LYS A 86 10.37 7.11 1.81
N SER A 87 10.03 5.84 1.91
CA SER A 87 8.79 5.33 2.48
C SER A 87 9.04 4.81 3.88
N LYS A 88 8.07 4.97 4.77
CA LYS A 88 8.04 4.33 6.09
C LYS A 88 6.61 3.93 6.42
N LEU A 89 6.43 2.69 6.84
CA LEU A 89 5.18 2.18 7.39
C LEU A 89 5.41 1.93 8.87
N ALA A 90 4.74 2.70 9.73
CA ALA A 90 4.95 2.63 11.17
C ALA A 90 3.68 2.22 11.89
N TRP A 91 3.79 1.35 12.89
CA TRP A 91 2.72 1.08 13.85
C TRP A 91 2.71 2.17 14.91
N VAL A 92 1.56 2.85 15.03
CA VAL A 92 1.37 3.99 15.94
C VAL A 92 0.71 3.50 17.23
N SER A 93 1.53 3.28 18.26
CA SER A 93 1.05 3.02 19.62
C SER A 93 1.38 4.21 20.54
N LYS A 94 1.83 3.95 21.78
CA LYS A 94 2.50 4.97 22.61
C LYS A 94 3.80 5.47 21.98
N ILE A 95 4.45 4.62 21.18
CA ILE A 95 5.68 4.90 20.43
C ILE A 95 5.44 4.49 18.96
N GLU A 96 6.01 5.25 18.01
CA GLU A 96 6.02 4.87 16.59
C GLU A 96 7.08 3.78 16.36
N MET A 97 6.62 2.54 16.14
CA MET A 97 7.48 1.40 15.80
C MET A 97 7.48 1.17 14.30
N ASP A 98 8.60 0.72 13.75
CA ASP A 98 8.62 0.30 12.36
C ASP A 98 7.76 -0.96 12.21
N PHE A 99 6.76 -0.92 11.32
CA PHE A 99 5.95 -2.08 11.02
C PHE A 99 6.72 -3.05 10.11
N GLY A 100 7.73 -2.55 9.38
CA GLY A 100 8.50 -3.33 8.43
C GLY A 100 7.66 -3.75 7.20
N GLY A 101 8.21 -4.64 6.40
CA GLY A 101 7.53 -5.23 5.24
C GLY A 101 7.60 -4.42 3.95
N ILE A 102 7.98 -3.14 3.99
CA ILE A 102 8.27 -2.33 2.80
C ILE A 102 9.69 -1.75 2.85
N SER A 103 10.31 -1.60 1.69
CA SER A 103 11.61 -0.92 1.52
C SER A 103 11.50 0.53 2.00
N SER A 104 12.61 1.02 2.57
CA SER A 104 12.75 2.43 2.92
C SER A 104 12.92 3.33 1.70
N ASN A 105 13.19 2.79 0.51
CA ASN A 105 13.27 3.54 -0.73
C ASN A 105 11.90 3.53 -1.42
N ALA A 106 11.23 4.68 -1.46
CA ALA A 106 9.89 4.75 -2.05
C ALA A 106 9.93 4.53 -3.57
N CYS A 107 11.07 4.80 -4.21
CA CYS A 107 11.27 4.59 -5.65
C CYS A 107 11.27 3.11 -6.06
N ASP A 108 11.33 2.18 -5.11
CA ASP A 108 11.16 0.75 -5.41
C ASP A 108 9.70 0.41 -5.74
N TYR A 109 8.77 1.32 -5.43
CA TYR A 109 7.32 1.12 -5.48
C TYR A 109 6.58 2.17 -6.32
N MET A 110 7.29 3.14 -6.89
CA MET A 110 6.72 4.21 -7.70
C MET A 110 7.76 4.75 -8.68
N ALA A 111 7.30 5.47 -9.72
CA ALA A 111 8.19 6.16 -10.63
C ALA A 111 8.97 7.27 -9.90
N CYS A 112 10.27 7.35 -10.16
CA CYS A 112 11.14 8.42 -9.68
C CYS A 112 11.95 8.98 -10.86
N PRO A 113 12.28 10.28 -10.85
CA PRO A 113 12.01 11.26 -9.79
C PRO A 113 10.55 11.76 -9.77
N ILE A 114 10.08 12.16 -8.59
CA ILE A 114 8.77 12.80 -8.43
C ILE A 114 8.77 14.17 -9.12
N GLN A 115 7.70 14.45 -9.88
CA GLN A 115 7.46 15.73 -10.55
C GLN A 115 6.29 16.49 -9.92
N PRO A 116 6.30 17.84 -9.95
CA PRO A 116 5.19 18.62 -9.42
C PRO A 116 3.98 18.51 -10.35
N ASN A 117 2.79 18.48 -9.79
CA ASN A 117 1.50 18.43 -10.48
C ASN A 117 1.31 17.21 -11.40
N VAL A 118 2.13 16.17 -11.22
CA VAL A 118 1.98 14.88 -11.91
C VAL A 118 1.48 13.86 -10.90
N GLU A 119 0.39 13.19 -11.23
CA GLU A 119 -0.12 12.10 -10.38
C GLU A 119 0.92 10.99 -10.29
N ASN A 120 1.19 10.55 -9.06
CA ASN A 120 2.09 9.45 -8.76
C ASN A 120 1.30 8.33 -8.07
N VAL A 121 1.65 7.10 -8.43
CA VAL A 121 1.07 5.89 -7.84
C VAL A 121 2.17 5.16 -7.09
N PHE A 122 2.03 5.09 -5.77
CA PHE A 122 2.88 4.28 -4.90
C PHE A 122 2.21 2.94 -4.66
N ASN A 123 2.86 1.86 -5.08
CA ASN A 123 2.32 0.50 -5.03
C ASN A 123 3.32 -0.43 -4.33
N ALA A 124 3.12 -0.65 -3.03
CA ALA A 124 4.03 -1.43 -2.19
C ALA A 124 3.38 -2.71 -1.70
N THR A 125 3.98 -3.84 -2.07
CA THR A 125 3.60 -5.16 -1.58
C THR A 125 4.45 -5.55 -0.38
N PHE A 126 3.82 -6.03 0.68
CA PHE A 126 4.43 -6.49 1.92
C PHE A 126 3.85 -7.84 2.35
N PHE A 127 4.70 -8.67 2.95
CA PHE A 127 4.29 -9.95 3.49
C PHE A 127 3.81 -9.81 4.93
N VAL A 128 2.61 -10.30 5.24
CA VAL A 128 2.06 -10.32 6.59
C VAL A 128 2.63 -11.52 7.33
N SER A 129 3.65 -11.32 8.17
CA SER A 129 4.32 -12.43 8.85
C SER A 129 3.39 -13.18 9.83
N LYS A 130 3.47 -14.52 9.83
CA LYS A 130 2.81 -15.39 10.83
C LYS A 130 3.28 -15.14 12.27
N MET A 131 4.44 -14.52 12.45
CA MET A 131 4.95 -14.16 13.78
C MET A 131 4.23 -12.94 14.37
N TRP A 132 3.59 -12.12 13.53
CA TRP A 132 2.87 -10.94 14.03
C TRP A 132 1.61 -11.36 14.80
N PRO A 133 1.34 -10.77 15.98
CA PRO A 133 0.11 -11.04 16.70
C PRO A 133 -1.15 -10.68 15.89
N ILE A 134 -2.24 -11.39 16.18
CA ILE A 134 -3.57 -11.07 15.67
C ILE A 134 -4.06 -9.81 16.38
N GLY A 135 -4.73 -8.92 15.64
CA GLY A 135 -5.37 -7.73 16.22
C GLY A 135 -5.36 -6.52 15.30
N THR A 136 -5.71 -5.37 15.86
CA THR A 136 -5.81 -4.10 15.14
C THR A 136 -4.53 -3.28 15.23
N TYR A 137 -3.96 -2.97 14.07
CA TYR A 137 -2.75 -2.19 13.89
C TYR A 137 -3.09 -0.81 13.32
N PRO A 138 -3.08 0.26 14.13
CA PRO A 138 -3.07 1.62 13.62
C PRO A 138 -1.74 1.92 12.92
N LEU A 139 -1.75 2.01 11.60
CA LEU A 139 -0.58 2.26 10.80
C LEU A 139 -0.50 3.71 10.34
N LYS A 140 0.73 4.17 10.15
CA LYS A 140 1.10 5.44 9.56
C LYS A 140 1.99 5.18 8.36
N LEU A 141 1.48 5.48 7.17
CA LEU A 141 2.28 5.51 5.96
C LEU A 141 2.82 6.92 5.76
N ARG A 142 4.13 7.02 5.58
CA ARG A 142 4.83 8.27 5.32
C ARG A 142 5.72 8.15 4.11
N ILE A 143 5.53 9.03 3.12
CA ILE A 143 6.42 9.20 1.96
C ILE A 143 7.01 10.59 2.05
N GLN A 144 8.34 10.68 2.03
CA GLN A 144 9.02 11.97 2.22
C GLN A 144 10.37 12.01 1.51
N GLU A 145 10.88 13.21 1.30
CA GLU A 145 12.21 13.44 0.75
C GLU A 145 13.31 12.81 1.64
N LYS A 146 14.27 12.15 0.99
CA LYS A 146 15.48 11.54 1.55
C LYS A 146 16.64 12.51 1.35
N GLY A 147 16.99 13.22 2.41
CA GLY A 147 17.96 14.33 2.36
C GLY A 147 17.24 15.68 2.29
N GLY A 148 17.99 16.79 2.39
CA GLY A 148 17.42 18.14 2.29
C GLY A 148 16.44 18.52 3.42
N PRO A 149 15.45 19.40 3.15
CA PRO A 149 14.48 19.88 4.15
C PRO A 149 13.49 18.80 4.63
N ARG A 150 13.54 17.58 4.06
CA ARG A 150 12.71 16.42 4.43
C ARG A 150 11.21 16.70 4.27
N ARG A 151 10.83 17.30 3.12
CA ARG A 151 9.42 17.54 2.76
C ARG A 151 8.62 16.25 2.83
N VAL A 152 7.40 16.33 3.37
CA VAL A 152 6.50 15.18 3.47
C VAL A 152 5.55 15.24 2.30
N PHE A 153 5.56 14.21 1.46
CA PHE A 153 4.63 14.11 0.34
C PHE A 153 3.36 13.40 0.77
N VAL A 154 3.45 12.30 1.51
CA VAL A 154 2.27 11.57 1.98
C VAL A 154 2.41 11.33 3.48
N CYS A 155 1.34 11.58 4.24
CA CYS A 155 1.22 11.11 5.61
C CYS A 155 -0.23 10.73 5.92
N GLN A 156 -0.51 9.43 5.95
CA GLN A 156 -1.85 8.88 6.15
C GLN A 156 -1.87 7.88 7.30
N LEU A 157 -2.88 7.99 8.15
CA LEU A 157 -3.17 7.10 9.25
C LEU A 157 -4.36 6.22 8.87
N PHE A 158 -4.22 4.92 9.05
CA PHE A 158 -5.27 3.94 8.80
C PHE A 158 -5.15 2.76 9.77
N LYS A 159 -6.12 1.84 9.73
CA LYS A 159 -6.12 0.66 10.59
C LYS A 159 -6.16 -0.59 9.72
N LEU A 160 -5.32 -1.54 10.07
CA LEU A 160 -5.36 -2.90 9.55
C LEU A 160 -5.75 -3.86 10.66
N ASN A 161 -6.54 -4.87 10.34
CA ASN A 161 -6.75 -6.02 11.22
C ASN A 161 -5.94 -7.18 10.68
N LEU A 162 -5.13 -7.81 11.53
CA LEU A 162 -4.46 -9.05 11.21
C LEU A 162 -5.22 -10.22 11.81
N ALA A 163 -5.52 -11.23 11.01
CA ALA A 163 -6.22 -12.45 11.40
C ALA A 163 -5.52 -13.69 10.85
N ASP A 164 -5.93 -14.87 11.29
CA ASP A 164 -5.54 -16.13 10.66
C ASP A 164 -6.49 -16.48 9.52
N GLN A 165 -5.98 -17.11 8.47
CA GLN A 165 -6.84 -17.65 7.42
C GLN A 165 -7.84 -18.63 8.06
N PRO A 166 -9.12 -18.58 7.69
CA PRO A 166 -10.08 -19.60 8.10
C PRO A 166 -9.62 -20.97 7.57
N ALA A 167 -9.77 -22.00 8.39
CA ALA A 167 -9.28 -23.36 8.11
C ALA A 167 -9.86 -23.99 6.82
N ASP A 168 -10.91 -23.41 6.26
CA ASP A 168 -11.63 -23.91 5.08
C ASP A 168 -10.97 -23.54 3.74
N ASN A 169 -9.93 -22.70 3.73
CA ASN A 169 -9.21 -22.25 2.52
C ASN A 169 -7.83 -22.91 2.33
N VAL A 170 -7.50 -23.95 3.11
CA VAL A 170 -6.29 -24.75 2.88
C VAL A 170 -6.55 -25.68 1.70
N VAL A 171 -6.27 -25.20 0.49
CA VAL A 171 -6.21 -26.05 -0.71
C VAL A 171 -4.99 -26.95 -0.56
N PHE A 172 -5.22 -28.21 -0.21
CA PHE A 172 -4.24 -29.30 -0.25
C PHE A 172 -3.94 -29.72 -1.69
#